data_AF-A0A380U7W8-F1
#
_entry.id   AF-A0A380U7W8-F1
#
_cell.length_a   1.000
_cell.length_b   1.000
_cell.length_c   1.000
_cell.angle_alpha   90.00
_cell.angle_beta   90.00
_cell.angle_gamma   90.00
#
_symmetry.space_group_name_H-M   'P 1'
#
loop_
_entity.id
_entity.type
_entity.pdbx_description
1 polymer ?
#
loop_
_entity_poly.entity_id
_entity_poly.type
_entity_poly.pdbx_seq_one_letter_code
_entity_poly.pdbx_strand_id
1 'polypeptide(L)'
;MKQKYSFALLLFLPTLIHAQALDLDQYSDISSITQIASNQKIQTELQKLLKHDYQKFQSHFEHYSAPYLLKTDEALYYEGRSASSLDASSAIIFEDGRLFAAIYFYETKILKYFSNDASCSEQLHPAIQIFAQQREIQNIEYVTARVDIALKYNLGLPPQCEAYIEKLKKGD
;
A
#
# COMPACT_ATOMS: atom_id res chain seq x y z
N MET A 1 57.61 16.03 -26.95
CA MET A 1 56.49 15.22 -27.50
C MET A 1 55.21 15.63 -26.78
N LYS A 2 54.16 16.05 -27.50
CA LYS A 2 52.91 16.58 -26.92
C LYS A 2 51.90 15.44 -26.73
N GLN A 3 51.53 15.10 -25.50
CA GLN A 3 50.41 14.20 -25.22
C GLN A 3 49.12 15.02 -25.18
N LYS A 4 48.19 14.68 -26.09
CA LYS A 4 46.83 15.22 -26.13
C LYS A 4 45.94 14.28 -25.30
N TYR A 5 45.32 14.78 -24.25
CA TYR A 5 44.29 14.06 -23.51
C TYR A 5 42.93 14.36 -24.15
N SER A 6 42.30 13.36 -24.77
CA SER A 6 40.88 13.42 -25.15
C SER A 6 40.03 13.03 -23.94
N PHE A 7 39.29 14.00 -23.39
CA PHE A 7 38.23 13.74 -22.43
C PHE A 7 36.96 13.37 -23.20
N ALA A 8 36.58 12.09 -23.22
CA ALA A 8 35.28 11.66 -23.71
C ALA A 8 34.26 11.79 -22.57
N LEU A 9 33.35 12.77 -22.69
CA LEU A 9 32.26 12.98 -21.75
C LEU A 9 31.13 11.96 -22.05
N LEU A 10 31.05 10.89 -21.24
CA LEU A 10 29.92 9.95 -21.27
C LEU A 10 28.70 10.61 -20.63
N LEU A 11 27.79 11.11 -21.46
CA LEU A 11 26.46 11.56 -21.04
C LEU A 11 25.63 10.33 -20.65
N PHE A 12 25.55 10.03 -19.35
CA PHE A 12 24.54 9.13 -18.81
C PHE A 12 23.17 9.82 -18.91
N LEU A 13 22.41 9.48 -19.95
CA LEU A 13 20.99 9.82 -20.03
C LEU A 13 20.24 9.01 -18.96
N PRO A 14 19.60 9.65 -17.96
CA PRO A 14 18.74 8.93 -17.05
C PRO A 14 17.54 8.40 -17.86
N THR A 15 17.40 7.08 -17.94
CA THR A 15 16.16 6.49 -18.42
C THR A 15 15.07 6.85 -17.41
N LEU A 16 14.17 7.73 -17.82
CA LEU A 16 12.90 7.93 -17.10
C LEU A 16 12.12 6.62 -17.20
N ILE A 17 12.26 5.76 -16.19
CA ILE A 17 11.40 4.59 -16.03
C ILE A 17 10.01 5.15 -15.72
N HIS A 18 9.16 5.25 -16.73
CA HIS A 18 7.76 5.56 -16.54
C HIS A 18 7.13 4.35 -15.86
N ALA A 19 6.68 4.52 -14.62
CA ALA A 19 5.91 3.49 -13.94
C ALA A 19 4.62 3.28 -14.72
N GLN A 20 4.51 2.15 -15.41
CA GLN A 20 3.25 1.81 -16.08
C GLN A 20 2.17 1.62 -15.02
N ALA A 21 1.01 2.23 -15.23
CA ALA A 21 -0.19 2.02 -14.41
C ALA A 21 -0.51 0.52 -14.36
N LEU A 22 -1.05 0.06 -13.24
CA LEU A 22 -1.42 -1.33 -13.07
C LEU A 22 -2.80 -1.53 -13.70
N ASP A 23 -2.91 -2.36 -14.74
CA ASP A 23 -4.21 -2.77 -15.29
C ASP A 23 -4.89 -3.72 -14.30
N LEU A 24 -5.95 -3.25 -13.64
CA LEU A 24 -6.63 -3.98 -12.56
C LEU A 24 -7.79 -4.85 -13.02
N ASP A 25 -8.29 -4.65 -14.24
CA ASP A 25 -9.46 -5.38 -14.76
C ASP A 25 -9.21 -6.90 -14.85
N GLN A 26 -7.95 -7.30 -15.07
CA GLN A 26 -7.54 -8.70 -15.07
C GLN A 26 -7.62 -9.40 -13.70
N TYR A 27 -7.79 -8.65 -12.61
CA TYR A 27 -7.74 -9.16 -11.23
C TYR A 27 -9.10 -9.25 -10.53
N SER A 28 -10.22 -9.03 -11.24
CA SER A 28 -11.55 -8.99 -10.63
C SER A 28 -12.22 -10.36 -10.44
N ASP A 29 -11.47 -11.46 -10.59
CA ASP A 29 -11.98 -12.85 -10.50
C ASP A 29 -11.16 -13.69 -9.52
N ILE A 30 -11.78 -14.69 -8.90
CA ILE A 30 -11.10 -15.57 -7.93
C ILE A 30 -9.88 -16.31 -8.53
N SER A 31 -9.90 -16.64 -9.83
CA SER A 31 -8.77 -17.26 -10.52
C SER A 31 -7.53 -16.36 -10.58
N SER A 32 -7.71 -15.05 -10.44
CA SER A 32 -6.65 -14.04 -10.52
C SER A 32 -5.84 -13.86 -9.23
N ILE A 33 -6.28 -14.47 -8.12
CA ILE A 33 -5.57 -14.41 -6.83
C ILE A 33 -4.10 -14.80 -6.96
N THR A 34 -3.83 -15.89 -7.69
CA THR A 34 -2.46 -16.37 -7.93
C THR A 34 -1.63 -15.35 -8.73
N GLN A 35 -2.27 -14.57 -9.57
CA GLN A 35 -1.64 -13.51 -10.36
C GLN A 35 -1.37 -12.27 -9.50
N ILE A 36 -2.27 -11.88 -8.59
CA ILE A 36 -2.02 -10.82 -7.59
C ILE A 36 -0.84 -11.22 -6.70
N ALA A 37 -0.85 -12.45 -6.19
CA ALA A 37 0.19 -12.99 -5.31
C ALA A 37 1.56 -13.10 -6.00
N SER A 38 1.60 -13.31 -7.32
CA SER A 38 2.83 -13.41 -8.10
C SER A 38 3.26 -12.11 -8.79
N ASN A 39 2.43 -11.05 -8.78
CA ASN A 39 2.77 -9.78 -9.38
C ASN A 39 3.86 -9.05 -8.57
N GLN A 40 5.08 -9.03 -9.10
CA GLN A 40 6.25 -8.47 -8.43
C GLN A 40 6.08 -7.00 -8.04
N LYS A 41 5.39 -6.18 -8.84
CA LYS A 41 5.17 -4.76 -8.54
C LYS A 41 4.28 -4.61 -7.31
N ILE A 42 3.16 -5.33 -7.29
CA ILE A 42 2.22 -5.34 -6.13
C ILE A 42 2.96 -5.80 -4.88
N GLN A 43 3.64 -6.94 -4.93
CA GLN A 43 4.33 -7.51 -3.77
C GLN A 43 5.44 -6.57 -3.24
N THR A 44 6.18 -5.90 -4.14
CA THR A 44 7.23 -4.95 -3.75
C THR A 44 6.64 -3.73 -3.03
N GLU A 45 5.55 -3.15 -3.53
CA GLU A 45 4.95 -1.97 -2.90
C GLU A 45 4.26 -2.32 -1.57
N LEU A 46 3.63 -3.50 -1.48
CA LEU A 46 3.10 -4.02 -0.20
C LEU A 46 4.22 -4.25 0.82
N GLN A 47 5.37 -4.81 0.40
CA GLN A 47 6.51 -5.00 1.28
C GLN A 47 7.07 -3.67 1.79
N LYS A 48 7.13 -2.63 0.93
CA LYS A 48 7.53 -1.28 1.35
C LYS A 48 6.55 -0.66 2.35
N LEU A 49 5.24 -0.82 2.10
CA LEU A 49 4.18 -0.28 2.96
C LEU A 49 4.18 -0.96 4.34
N LEU A 50 4.19 -2.29 4.35
CA LEU A 50 3.99 -3.11 5.56
C LEU A 50 5.29 -3.32 6.35
N LYS A 51 6.46 -3.16 5.71
CA LYS A 51 7.78 -3.33 6.33
C LYS A 51 7.88 -4.67 7.09
N HIS A 52 8.03 -4.62 8.41
CA HIS A 52 8.16 -5.81 9.26
C HIS A 52 6.86 -6.63 9.37
N ASP A 53 5.69 -6.00 9.15
CA ASP A 53 4.39 -6.67 9.20
C ASP A 53 4.08 -7.44 7.88
N TYR A 54 4.91 -7.30 6.83
CA TYR A 54 4.64 -7.91 5.51
C TYR A 54 4.52 -9.44 5.55
N GLN A 55 5.40 -10.14 6.26
CA GLN A 55 5.33 -11.60 6.32
C GLN A 55 4.07 -12.08 7.05
N LYS A 56 3.68 -11.39 8.12
CA LYS A 56 2.45 -11.67 8.85
C LYS A 56 1.23 -11.42 7.97
N PHE A 57 1.20 -10.30 7.25
CA PHE A 57 0.17 -10.00 6.26
C PHE A 57 0.00 -11.15 5.25
N GLN A 58 1.09 -11.58 4.60
CA GLN A 58 1.09 -12.64 3.59
C GLN A 58 0.64 -14.00 4.15
N SER A 59 0.99 -14.31 5.40
CA SER A 59 0.58 -15.57 6.04
C SER A 59 -0.94 -15.71 6.22
N HIS A 60 -1.70 -14.61 6.13
CA HIS A 60 -3.15 -14.65 6.22
C HIS A 60 -3.82 -14.92 4.87
N PHE A 61 -3.09 -15.21 3.81
CA PHE A 61 -3.67 -15.48 2.50
C PHE A 61 -3.54 -16.97 2.13
N GLU A 62 -3.82 -17.84 3.10
CA GLU A 62 -3.97 -19.29 2.88
C GLU A 62 -5.38 -19.60 2.36
N HIS A 63 -6.39 -18.87 2.86
CA HIS A 63 -7.76 -18.88 2.36
C HIS A 63 -8.15 -17.48 1.90
N TYR A 64 -8.27 -17.30 0.58
CA TYR A 64 -8.68 -16.03 -0.02
C TYR A 64 -10.19 -15.92 -0.16
N SER A 65 -10.70 -14.70 0.02
CA SER A 65 -11.99 -14.31 -0.56
C SER A 65 -11.79 -13.92 -2.03
N ALA A 66 -12.84 -13.98 -2.84
CA ALA A 66 -12.78 -13.52 -4.22
C ALA A 66 -12.41 -12.02 -4.27
N PRO A 67 -11.37 -11.62 -5.03
CA PRO A 67 -11.05 -10.22 -5.23
C PRO A 67 -12.14 -9.55 -6.07
N TYR A 68 -12.34 -8.25 -5.90
CA TYR A 68 -13.30 -7.49 -6.70
C TYR A 68 -12.88 -6.04 -6.85
N LEU A 69 -13.35 -5.42 -7.94
CA LEU A 69 -13.13 -4.00 -8.20
C LEU A 69 -14.13 -3.15 -7.40
N LEU A 70 -13.60 -2.15 -6.71
CA LEU A 70 -14.36 -1.10 -6.07
C LEU A 70 -14.90 -0.16 -7.15
N LYS A 71 -16.20 -0.23 -7.41
CA LYS A 71 -16.88 0.55 -8.46
C LYS A 71 -16.68 2.06 -8.38
N THR A 72 -16.40 2.59 -7.19
CA THR A 72 -16.24 4.02 -6.93
C THR A 72 -14.82 4.52 -7.15
N ASP A 73 -13.83 3.63 -7.16
CA ASP A 73 -12.44 3.97 -6.88
C ASP A 73 -11.44 3.37 -7.87
N GLU A 74 -11.91 2.63 -8.89
CA GLU A 74 -11.05 1.90 -9.86
C GLU A 74 -9.91 1.16 -9.15
N ALA A 75 -10.27 0.50 -8.04
CA ALA A 75 -9.31 -0.10 -7.13
C ALA A 75 -9.67 -1.56 -6.88
N LEU A 76 -8.67 -2.41 -6.79
CA LEU A 76 -8.81 -3.82 -6.51
C LEU A 76 -8.82 -4.04 -5.00
N TYR A 77 -9.90 -4.61 -4.48
CA TYR A 77 -9.99 -5.10 -3.11
C TYR A 77 -9.77 -6.61 -3.07
N TYR A 78 -8.99 -7.07 -2.08
CA TYR A 78 -8.91 -8.49 -1.75
C TYR A 78 -8.62 -8.70 -0.26
N GLU A 79 -9.02 -9.86 0.25
CA GLU A 79 -8.81 -10.24 1.65
C GLU A 79 -8.55 -11.74 1.79
N GLY A 80 -7.95 -12.11 2.92
CA GLY A 80 -7.64 -13.49 3.25
C GLY A 80 -7.68 -13.76 4.74
N ARG A 81 -7.76 -15.05 5.07
CA ARG A 81 -7.65 -15.59 6.43
C ARG A 81 -6.53 -16.62 6.56
N SER A 82 -5.93 -16.68 7.75
CA SER A 82 -5.06 -17.79 8.12
C SER A 82 -5.85 -19.11 8.16
N ALA A 83 -5.16 -20.22 7.87
CA ALA A 83 -5.68 -21.57 8.07
C ALA A 83 -5.58 -22.03 9.52
N SER A 84 -4.71 -21.41 10.33
CA SER A 84 -4.41 -21.86 11.70
C SER A 84 -4.90 -20.91 12.80
N SER A 85 -5.40 -19.73 12.44
CA SER A 85 -5.97 -18.77 13.40
C SER A 85 -7.15 -18.01 12.80
N LEU A 86 -7.81 -17.18 13.62
CA LEU A 86 -8.86 -16.26 13.18
C LEU A 86 -8.30 -14.90 12.74
N ASP A 87 -6.98 -14.79 12.59
CA ASP A 87 -6.34 -13.61 12.02
C ASP A 87 -6.70 -13.46 10.54
N ALA A 88 -6.69 -12.22 10.07
CA ALA A 88 -7.05 -11.92 8.70
C ALA A 88 -6.33 -10.68 8.19
N SER A 89 -6.23 -10.57 6.87
CA SER A 89 -5.66 -9.41 6.19
C SER A 89 -6.54 -8.96 5.04
N SER A 90 -6.49 -7.67 4.71
CA SER A 90 -7.09 -7.13 3.49
C SER A 90 -6.20 -6.06 2.87
N ALA A 91 -6.33 -5.87 1.56
CA ALA A 91 -5.63 -4.82 0.84
C ALA A 91 -6.49 -4.24 -0.29
N ILE A 92 -6.17 -2.99 -0.60
CA ILE A 92 -6.77 -2.20 -1.68
C ILE A 92 -5.64 -1.64 -2.51
N ILE A 93 -5.70 -1.85 -3.81
CA ILE A 93 -4.69 -1.43 -4.77
C ILE A 93 -5.35 -0.53 -5.80
N PHE A 94 -4.88 0.70 -5.91
CA PHE A 94 -5.28 1.64 -6.95
C PHE A 94 -4.31 1.57 -8.13
N GLU A 95 -4.79 1.87 -9.34
CA GLU A 95 -3.94 1.92 -10.54
C GLU A 95 -2.81 2.96 -10.44
N ASP A 96 -3.09 4.06 -9.71
CA ASP A 96 -2.15 5.15 -9.44
C ASP A 96 -1.06 4.80 -8.40
N GLY A 97 -1.13 3.61 -7.80
CA GLY A 97 -0.16 3.12 -6.82
C GLY A 97 -0.49 3.45 -5.36
N ARG A 98 -1.62 4.10 -5.08
CA ARG A 98 -2.14 4.16 -3.71
C ARG A 98 -2.48 2.76 -3.22
N LEU A 99 -2.14 2.51 -1.97
CA LEU A 99 -2.30 1.25 -1.27
C LEU A 99 -2.91 1.49 0.10
N PHE A 100 -3.87 0.65 0.43
CA PHE A 100 -4.38 0.50 1.78
C PHE A 100 -4.28 -0.96 2.18
N ALA A 101 -3.87 -1.23 3.41
CA ALA A 101 -3.84 -2.60 3.92
C ALA A 101 -4.28 -2.62 5.38
N ALA A 102 -4.83 -3.76 5.80
CA ALA A 102 -5.15 -4.00 7.19
C ALA A 102 -4.74 -5.41 7.62
N ILE A 103 -4.29 -5.53 8.86
CA ILE A 103 -4.01 -6.80 9.53
C ILE A 103 -4.82 -6.83 10.82
N TYR A 104 -5.70 -7.82 10.95
CA TYR A 104 -6.45 -8.07 12.17
C TYR A 104 -5.81 -9.22 12.95
N PHE A 105 -5.52 -8.95 14.23
CA PHE A 105 -5.02 -9.92 15.19
C PHE A 105 -6.15 -10.34 16.12
N TYR A 106 -6.59 -11.59 16.03
CA TYR A 106 -7.76 -12.09 16.76
C TYR A 106 -7.56 -12.11 18.27
N GLU A 107 -6.37 -12.51 18.73
CA GLU A 107 -6.09 -12.63 20.17
C GLU A 107 -6.10 -11.27 20.88
N THR A 108 -5.48 -10.26 20.26
CA THR A 108 -5.38 -8.91 20.84
C THR A 108 -6.55 -8.01 20.45
N LYS A 109 -7.38 -8.42 19.49
CA LYS A 109 -8.51 -7.63 18.94
C LYS A 109 -8.03 -6.29 18.36
N ILE A 110 -6.79 -6.26 17.85
CA ILE A 110 -6.15 -5.09 17.25
C ILE A 110 -6.28 -5.18 15.72
N LEU A 111 -6.67 -4.06 15.11
CA LEU A 111 -6.57 -3.85 13.66
C LEU A 111 -5.41 -2.88 13.38
N LYS A 112 -4.32 -3.38 12.80
CA LYS A 112 -3.29 -2.50 12.23
C LYS A 112 -3.73 -2.04 10.84
N TYR A 113 -3.69 -0.74 10.59
CA TYR A 113 -4.05 -0.11 9.34
C TYR A 113 -2.86 0.62 8.73
N PHE A 114 -2.63 0.39 7.45
CA PHE A 114 -1.49 0.88 6.70
C PHE A 114 -1.97 1.61 5.46
N SER A 115 -1.34 2.74 5.15
CA SER A 115 -1.54 3.42 3.88
C SER A 115 -0.28 4.18 3.45
N ASN A 116 -0.07 4.24 2.14
CA ASN A 116 0.87 5.17 1.52
C ASN A 116 0.17 6.42 0.97
N ASP A 117 -1.14 6.54 1.17
CA ASP A 117 -1.89 7.73 0.79
C ASP A 117 -1.43 8.90 1.66
N ALA A 118 -1.20 10.04 0.99
CA ALA A 118 -0.71 11.25 1.63
C ALA A 118 -1.82 12.03 2.34
N SER A 119 -3.08 11.58 2.24
CA SER A 119 -4.15 12.11 3.07
C SER A 119 -3.84 11.78 4.52
N CYS A 120 -3.65 12.82 5.36
CA CYS A 120 -3.40 12.67 6.79
C CYS A 120 -4.70 12.27 7.52
N SER A 121 -5.58 11.53 6.85
CA SER A 121 -6.86 11.07 7.35
C SER A 121 -6.64 9.91 8.31
N GLU A 122 -7.15 10.04 9.52
CA GLU A 122 -7.26 8.94 10.48
C GLU A 122 -8.56 8.14 10.24
N GLN A 123 -9.19 8.29 9.08
CA GLN A 123 -10.36 7.52 8.70
C GLN A 123 -9.94 6.30 7.87
N LEU A 124 -10.38 5.11 8.29
CA LEU A 124 -10.27 3.90 7.49
C LEU A 124 -10.95 4.10 6.13
N HIS A 125 -10.30 3.62 5.07
CA HIS A 125 -10.92 3.49 3.75
C HIS A 125 -12.27 2.74 3.87
N PRO A 126 -13.35 3.15 3.18
CA PRO A 126 -14.68 2.53 3.32
C PRO A 126 -14.69 1.00 3.23
N ALA A 127 -13.99 0.40 2.26
CA ALA A 127 -13.89 -1.06 2.16
C ALA A 127 -13.16 -1.72 3.36
N ILE A 128 -12.17 -1.04 3.96
CA ILE A 128 -11.53 -1.51 5.20
C ILE A 128 -12.46 -1.34 6.40
N GLN A 129 -13.38 -0.37 6.41
CA GLN A 129 -14.42 -0.27 7.43
C GLN A 129 -15.35 -1.50 7.40
N ILE A 130 -15.74 -1.97 6.21
CA ILE A 130 -16.54 -3.19 6.07
C ILE A 130 -15.76 -4.41 6.57
N PHE A 131 -14.48 -4.54 6.20
CA PHE A 131 -13.60 -5.57 6.75
C PHE A 131 -13.54 -5.52 8.29
N ALA A 132 -13.43 -4.32 8.86
CA ALA A 132 -13.37 -4.10 10.30
C ALA A 132 -14.69 -4.48 10.99
N GLN A 133 -15.85 -4.14 10.42
CA GLN A 133 -17.18 -4.42 10.99
C GLN A 133 -17.48 -5.90 11.17
N GLN A 134 -16.84 -6.77 10.38
CA GLN A 134 -16.99 -8.22 10.48
C GLN A 134 -16.22 -8.82 11.68
N ARG A 135 -15.54 -8.00 12.48
CA ARG A 135 -14.57 -8.42 13.50
C ARG A 135 -14.83 -7.69 14.81
N GLU A 136 -14.44 -8.34 15.90
CA GLU A 136 -14.45 -7.74 17.24
C GLU A 136 -13.18 -6.91 17.44
N ILE A 137 -13.23 -5.62 17.12
CA ILE A 137 -12.07 -4.73 17.24
C ILE A 137 -12.17 -3.92 18.53
N GLN A 138 -11.09 -3.92 19.31
CA GLN A 138 -10.94 -3.10 20.52
C GLN A 138 -10.03 -1.89 20.29
N ASN A 139 -9.07 -1.99 19.37
CA ASN A 139 -8.16 -0.90 19.05
C ASN A 139 -7.77 -0.90 17.57
N ILE A 140 -7.54 0.29 17.01
CA ILE A 140 -7.03 0.48 15.64
C ILE A 140 -5.69 1.21 15.74
N GLU A 141 -4.66 0.59 15.17
CA GLU A 141 -3.32 1.17 15.08
C GLU A 141 -3.10 1.75 13.67
N TYR A 142 -2.99 3.07 13.57
CA TYR A 142 -2.71 3.75 12.31
C TYR A 142 -1.20 3.78 12.05
N VAL A 143 -0.71 2.77 11.33
CA VAL A 143 0.67 2.65 10.88
C VAL A 143 0.84 3.46 9.59
N THR A 144 0.64 4.78 9.68
CA THR A 144 0.98 5.66 8.56
C THR A 144 2.48 5.59 8.33
N ALA A 145 2.92 5.55 7.07
CA ALA A 145 4.33 5.61 6.67
C ALA A 145 4.94 7.00 6.99
N ARG A 146 4.91 7.42 8.25
CA ARG A 146 5.17 8.79 8.72
C ARG A 146 6.66 9.19 8.74
N VAL A 147 7.60 8.39 8.23
CA VAL A 147 9.03 8.67 8.49
C VAL A 147 9.98 8.57 7.29
N ASP A 148 9.62 7.96 6.15
CA ASP A 148 10.55 7.93 5.00
C ASP A 148 9.91 8.55 3.75
N ILE A 149 10.32 9.79 3.54
CA ILE A 149 9.99 10.70 2.44
C ILE A 149 10.62 10.15 1.15
N ALA A 150 10.03 9.09 0.56
CA ALA A 150 10.34 8.67 -0.80
C ALA A 150 9.30 7.73 -1.45
N LEU A 151 8.05 7.69 -1.01
CA LEU A 151 6.99 7.08 -1.84
C LEU A 151 6.47 8.14 -2.82
N LYS A 152 7.26 8.37 -3.88
CA LYS A 152 6.90 9.21 -5.03
C LYS A 152 5.85 8.48 -5.88
N TYR A 153 4.60 8.45 -5.43
CA TYR A 153 3.45 8.20 -6.32
C TYR A 153 2.29 9.16 -6.07
N ASN A 154 2.60 10.36 -5.59
CA ASN A 154 1.87 11.54 -6.00
C ASN A 154 2.74 12.25 -7.04
N LEU A 155 2.13 12.72 -8.12
CA LEU A 155 2.71 13.49 -9.24
C LEU A 155 3.48 14.75 -8.78
N GLY A 156 4.59 14.59 -8.07
CA GLY A 156 5.48 15.67 -7.64
C GLY A 156 4.96 16.60 -6.54
N LEU A 157 3.85 16.29 -5.86
CA LEU A 157 3.36 17.14 -4.76
C LEU A 157 3.89 16.63 -3.40
N PRO A 158 4.51 17.51 -2.57
CA PRO A 158 4.98 17.14 -1.25
C PRO A 158 3.79 16.71 -0.35
N PRO A 159 3.99 15.73 0.55
CA PRO A 159 2.95 15.30 1.48
C PRO A 159 2.52 16.48 2.35
N GLN A 160 1.25 16.88 2.27
CA GLN A 160 0.71 18.07 2.92
C GLN A 160 0.60 17.96 4.47
N CYS A 161 1.18 16.92 5.08
CA CYS A 161 1.02 16.67 6.51
C CYS A 161 1.74 17.67 7.42
N GLU A 162 2.83 18.30 6.98
CA GLU A 162 3.51 19.35 7.77
C GLU A 162 2.62 20.59 7.95
N ALA A 163 1.86 20.97 6.92
CA ALA A 163 0.95 22.12 6.97
C ALA A 163 -0.29 21.87 7.85
N TYR A 164 -0.77 20.64 7.95
CA TYR A 164 -1.87 20.26 8.83
C TYR A 164 -1.45 20.26 10.31
N ILE A 165 -0.28 19.70 10.63
CA ILE A 165 0.28 19.71 11.98
C ILE A 165 0.61 21.14 12.43
N GLU A 166 1.10 22.01 11.54
CA GLU A 166 1.28 23.43 11.85
C GLU A 166 -0.03 24.17 12.15
N LYS A 167 -1.11 23.87 11.42
CA LYS A 167 -2.44 24.46 11.70
C LYS A 167 -2.98 24.04 13.06
N LEU A 168 -2.76 22.79 13.47
CA LEU A 168 -3.15 22.30 14.80
C LEU A 168 -2.32 22.93 15.93
N LYS A 169 -1.06 23.27 15.68
CA LYS A 169 -0.18 23.95 16.66
C LYS A 169 -0.45 25.45 16.79
N LYS A 170 -1.11 26.07 15.81
CA LYS A 170 -1.41 27.51 15.77
C LYS A 170 -2.84 27.84 16.21
N GLY A 171 -3.56 26.88 16.81
CA GLY A 171 -4.93 27.05 17.29
C GLY A 171 -5.07 26.79 18.78
N ASP A 172 -4.58 27.75 19.59
CA ASP A 172 -5.18 28.26 20.84
C ASP A 172 -4.78 29.74 20.96
#